data_AF-A0A6J2Y2K9-F1
#
_entry.id   AF-A0A6J2Y2K9-F1
#
_cell.length_a   1.000
_cell.length_b   1.000
_cell.length_c   1.000
_cell.angle_alpha   90.00
_cell.angle_beta   90.00
_cell.angle_gamma   90.00
#
_symmetry.space_group_name_H-M   'P 1'
#
loop_
_entity.id
_entity.type
_entity.pdbx_description
1 polymer ?
#
loop_
_entity_poly.entity_id
_entity_poly.type
_entity_poly.pdbx_seq_one_letter_code
_entity_poly.pdbx_strand_id
1 'polypeptide(L)'
;MIRFLQMAQNPVQQLELITELLGTPSLEDMKYACEGAKTHMLRRAPKPPCLSALYTLSSQATHEVVHLLCQMLVFDPDKRITVVDALAHPYLDEGRLRYHSCMCKCCYTTATGMRQYTSEFENTAPQPFDDHWERKLTAVQQVKEEMHKFIAEQLNTSRVPLCINPQSAAFKSFASSTVAHPSELPPSPHQWD
;
A
#
# COMPACT_ATOMS: atom_id res chain seq x y z
N MET A 1 -7.08 -19.45 11.19
CA MET A 1 -7.04 -18.18 10.42
C MET A 1 -7.77 -17.14 11.27
N ILE A 2 -7.08 -16.08 11.72
CA ILE A 2 -7.57 -15.21 12.82
C ILE A 2 -8.57 -14.17 12.30
N ARG A 3 -9.68 -13.98 13.03
CA ARG A 3 -10.90 -13.29 12.59
C ARG A 3 -10.82 -11.77 12.46
N PHE A 4 -9.89 -11.08 13.09
CA PHE A 4 -9.93 -9.60 13.15
C PHE A 4 -9.53 -8.87 11.85
N LEU A 5 -8.73 -9.52 10.99
CA LEU A 5 -8.44 -9.02 9.63
C LEU A 5 -9.56 -9.34 8.63
N GLN A 6 -10.57 -10.10 9.03
CA GLN A 6 -11.73 -10.38 8.19
C GLN A 6 -12.71 -9.22 8.29
N MET A 7 -13.32 -8.87 7.16
CA MET A 7 -14.39 -7.87 7.12
C MET A 7 -15.59 -8.38 7.94
N ALA A 8 -15.92 -7.69 9.03
CA ALA A 8 -17.14 -7.96 9.78
C ALA A 8 -18.39 -7.56 8.99
N GLN A 9 -19.56 -8.05 9.41
CA GLN A 9 -20.82 -7.76 8.73
C GLN A 9 -21.30 -6.32 8.95
N ASN A 10 -20.83 -5.65 10.02
CA ASN A 10 -21.13 -4.25 10.29
C ASN A 10 -19.99 -3.54 11.06
N PRO A 11 -19.97 -2.19 11.06
CA PRO A 11 -18.89 -1.41 11.68
C PRO A 11 -18.73 -1.66 13.19
N VAL A 12 -19.82 -1.97 13.89
CA VAL A 12 -19.81 -2.23 15.34
C VAL A 12 -19.10 -3.55 15.65
N GLN A 13 -19.40 -4.59 14.88
CA GLN A 13 -18.71 -5.87 14.97
C GLN A 13 -17.24 -5.76 14.55
N GLN A 14 -16.92 -4.92 13.56
CA GLN A 14 -15.51 -4.69 13.20
C GLN A 14 -14.74 -4.06 14.38
N LEU A 15 -15.34 -3.07 15.04
CA LEU A 15 -14.75 -2.44 16.21
C LEU A 15 -14.56 -3.44 17.37
N GLU A 16 -15.50 -4.37 17.55
CA GLU A 16 -15.36 -5.47 18.51
C GLU A 16 -14.14 -6.34 18.24
N LEU A 17 -13.99 -6.82 17.01
CA LEU A 17 -12.86 -7.64 16.61
C LEU A 17 -11.52 -6.91 16.80
N ILE A 18 -11.48 -5.61 16.51
CA ILE A 18 -10.27 -4.79 16.75
C ILE A 18 -9.97 -4.74 18.25
N THR A 19 -10.97 -4.51 19.10
CA THR A 19 -10.78 -4.47 20.56
C THR A 19 -10.45 -5.81 21.20
N GLU A 20 -10.78 -6.94 20.55
CA GLU A 20 -10.34 -8.27 21.01
C GLU A 20 -8.82 -8.44 20.89
N LEU A 21 -8.20 -7.78 19.92
CA LEU A 21 -6.75 -7.79 19.73
C LEU A 21 -6.05 -6.68 20.52
N LEU A 22 -6.50 -5.44 20.34
CA LEU A 22 -5.82 -4.25 20.86
C LEU A 22 -6.25 -3.87 22.28
N GLY A 23 -7.27 -4.55 22.83
CA GLY A 23 -7.89 -4.17 24.09
C GLY A 23 -8.85 -2.98 23.94
N THR A 24 -9.39 -2.53 25.06
CA THR A 24 -10.28 -1.36 25.09
C THR A 24 -9.44 -0.08 25.10
N PRO A 25 -9.63 0.83 24.12
CA PRO A 25 -8.89 2.09 24.08
C PRO A 25 -9.27 3.03 25.22
N SER A 26 -8.34 3.89 25.63
CA SER A 26 -8.64 4.99 26.55
C SER A 26 -9.41 6.12 25.84
N LEU A 27 -9.94 7.07 26.61
CA LEU A 27 -10.57 8.27 26.04
C LEU A 27 -9.60 9.11 25.21
N GLU A 28 -8.33 9.16 25.63
CA GLU A 28 -7.27 9.88 24.90
C GLU A 28 -7.03 9.24 23.53
N ASP A 29 -6.98 7.90 23.49
CA ASP A 29 -6.77 7.15 22.25
C ASP A 29 -7.95 7.28 21.27
N MET A 30 -9.10 7.71 21.75
CA MET A 30 -10.33 7.91 20.96
C MET A 30 -10.60 9.39 20.62
N LYS A 31 -9.62 10.29 20.72
CA LYS A 31 -9.83 11.73 20.45
C LYS A 31 -10.46 12.03 19.08
N TYR A 32 -10.10 11.27 18.05
CA TYR A 32 -10.62 11.42 16.68
C TYR A 32 -11.86 10.56 16.40
N ALA A 33 -12.29 9.73 17.34
CA ALA A 33 -13.45 8.86 17.15
C ALA A 33 -14.75 9.68 17.18
N CYS A 34 -15.77 9.21 16.46
CA CYS A 34 -17.10 9.80 16.54
C CYS A 34 -17.78 9.48 17.89
N GLU A 35 -18.74 10.31 18.29
CA GLU A 35 -19.44 10.18 19.58
C GLU A 35 -20.14 8.82 19.75
N GLY A 36 -20.68 8.26 18.66
CA GLY A 36 -21.28 6.93 18.66
C GLY A 36 -20.28 5.83 19.03
N ALA A 37 -19.07 5.87 18.46
CA ALA A 37 -18.01 4.91 18.75
C ALA A 37 -17.50 5.06 20.20
N LYS A 38 -17.28 6.30 20.67
CA LYS A 38 -16.87 6.57 22.06
C LYS A 38 -17.89 6.02 23.05
N THR A 39 -19.17 6.36 22.86
CA THR A 39 -20.27 5.91 23.73
C THR A 39 -20.36 4.38 23.75
N HIS A 40 -20.24 3.74 22.59
CA HIS A 40 -20.27 2.29 22.49
C HIS A 40 -19.10 1.63 23.23
N MET A 41 -17.89 2.17 23.12
CA MET A 41 -16.72 1.67 23.85
C MET A 41 -16.84 1.85 25.36
N LEU A 42 -17.30 3.02 25.82
CA LEU A 42 -17.45 3.32 27.25
C LEU A 42 -18.51 2.47 27.96
N ARG A 43 -19.51 1.97 27.23
CA ARG A 43 -20.52 1.05 27.78
C ARG A 43 -19.99 -0.35 28.04
N ARG A 44 -18.79 -0.68 27.57
CA ARG A 44 -18.23 -2.02 27.66
C ARG A 44 -17.22 -2.14 28.79
N ALA A 45 -17.11 -3.36 29.31
CA ALA A 45 -16.05 -3.70 30.24
C ALA A 45 -14.67 -3.52 29.56
N PRO A 46 -13.70 -2.86 30.23
CA PRO A 46 -12.34 -2.78 29.74
C PRO A 46 -11.74 -4.18 29.54
N LYS A 47 -11.07 -4.38 28.39
CA LYS A 47 -10.34 -5.59 28.05
C LYS A 47 -8.85 -5.27 27.87
N PRO A 48 -7.95 -6.10 28.39
CA PRO A 48 -6.52 -5.95 28.11
C PRO A 48 -6.21 -6.32 26.65
N PRO A 49 -5.12 -5.79 26.07
CA PRO A 49 -4.65 -6.18 24.74
C PRO A 49 -4.18 -7.64 24.72
N CYS A 50 -4.43 -8.33 23.61
CA CYS A 50 -4.05 -9.72 23.35
C CYS A 50 -3.04 -9.81 22.21
N LEU A 51 -1.92 -9.08 22.32
CA LEU A 51 -0.90 -8.99 21.27
C LEU A 51 -0.19 -10.32 21.01
N SER A 52 -0.23 -11.26 21.95
CA SER A 52 0.28 -12.62 21.75
C SER A 52 -0.44 -13.35 20.60
N ALA A 53 -1.68 -12.97 20.28
CA ALA A 53 -2.39 -13.48 19.11
C ALA A 53 -1.70 -13.13 17.78
N LEU A 54 -0.85 -12.10 17.72
CA LEU A 54 -0.09 -11.77 16.52
C LEU A 54 0.94 -12.85 16.16
N TYR A 55 1.53 -13.51 17.15
CA TYR A 55 2.46 -14.63 16.92
C TYR A 55 1.78 -15.84 16.29
N THR A 56 0.46 -15.99 16.44
CA THR A 56 -0.29 -17.11 15.88
C THR A 56 -0.86 -16.81 14.49
N LEU A 57 -0.64 -15.61 13.95
CA LEU A 57 -1.08 -15.21 12.61
C LEU A 57 -0.38 -16.01 11.50
N SER A 58 0.91 -16.31 11.69
CA SER A 58 1.73 -16.99 10.70
C SER A 58 2.79 -17.84 11.39
N SER A 59 3.09 -19.01 10.83
CA SER A 59 4.24 -19.82 11.25
C SER A 59 5.59 -19.16 11.00
N GLN A 60 5.61 -18.07 10.21
CA GLN A 60 6.79 -17.26 9.90
C GLN A 60 6.85 -15.97 10.73
N ALA A 61 5.94 -15.77 11.70
CA ALA A 61 5.92 -14.56 12.51
C ALA A 61 7.15 -14.50 13.43
N THR A 62 8.12 -13.67 13.06
CA THR A 62 9.28 -13.34 13.89
C THR A 62 8.92 -12.33 14.97
N HIS A 63 9.77 -12.18 15.99
CA HIS A 63 9.60 -11.13 17.00
C HIS A 63 9.59 -9.73 16.36
N GLU A 64 10.42 -9.51 15.33
CA GLU A 64 10.54 -8.22 14.66
C GLU A 64 9.27 -7.83 13.90
N VAL A 65 8.61 -8.76 13.20
CA VAL A 65 7.34 -8.44 12.51
C VAL A 65 6.23 -8.14 13.52
N VAL A 66 6.17 -8.91 14.61
CA VAL A 66 5.16 -8.67 15.65
C VAL A 66 5.40 -7.33 16.32
N HIS A 67 6.65 -6.98 16.61
CA HIS A 67 7.01 -5.66 17.13
C HIS A 67 6.57 -4.53 16.19
N LEU A 68 6.89 -4.63 14.90
CA LEU A 68 6.46 -3.64 13.89
C LEU A 68 4.93 -3.53 13.82
N LEU A 69 4.21 -4.66 13.81
CA LEU A 69 2.76 -4.69 13.80
C LEU A 69 2.15 -4.03 15.04
N CYS A 70 2.71 -4.24 16.23
CA CYS A 70 2.27 -3.57 17.46
C CYS A 70 2.42 -2.04 17.37
N GLN A 71 3.44 -1.54 16.67
CA GLN A 71 3.64 -0.10 16.48
C GLN A 71 2.74 0.48 15.37
N MET A 72 2.29 -0.34 14.41
CA MET A 72 1.34 0.06 13.35
C MET A 72 -0.12 -0.03 13.78
N LEU A 73 -0.48 -1.04 14.58
CA LEU A 73 -1.85 -1.34 14.99
C LEU A 73 -2.18 -0.66 16.32
N VAL A 74 -2.40 0.65 16.25
CA VAL A 74 -2.81 1.48 17.40
C VAL A 74 -4.04 2.32 17.08
N PHE A 75 -4.84 2.60 18.11
CA PHE A 75 -6.09 3.38 17.99
C PHE A 75 -5.82 4.86 17.72
N ASP A 76 -4.91 5.47 18.47
CA ASP A 76 -4.53 6.86 18.26
C ASP A 76 -3.61 6.96 17.03
N PRO A 77 -4.04 7.62 15.93
CA PRO A 77 -3.20 7.79 14.76
C PRO A 77 -1.91 8.57 15.06
N ASP A 78 -1.89 9.45 16.07
CA ASP A 78 -0.69 10.23 16.42
C ASP A 78 0.35 9.38 17.16
N LYS A 79 -0.06 8.26 17.78
CA LYS A 79 0.84 7.30 18.43
C LYS A 79 1.32 6.22 17.45
N ARG A 80 0.76 6.18 16.24
CA ARG A 80 1.12 5.18 15.22
C ARG A 80 2.51 5.49 14.70
N ILE A 81 3.31 4.44 14.50
CA ILE A 81 4.63 4.56 13.88
C ILE A 81 4.53 5.34 12.55
N THR A 82 5.46 6.26 12.35
CA THR A 82 5.53 7.01 11.08
C THR A 82 6.01 6.09 9.97
N VAL A 83 5.73 6.46 8.71
CA VAL A 83 6.25 5.70 7.57
C VAL A 83 7.79 5.66 7.56
N VAL A 84 8.44 6.74 7.99
CA VAL A 84 9.91 6.84 8.05
C VAL A 84 10.48 5.86 9.07
N ASP A 85 9.91 5.83 10.28
CA ASP A 85 10.35 4.92 11.34
C ASP A 85 10.03 3.46 10.99
N ALA A 86 8.88 3.21 10.36
CA ALA A 86 8.51 1.88 9.89
C ALA A 86 9.49 1.36 8.84
N LEU A 87 9.91 2.22 7.89
CA LEU A 87 10.91 1.88 6.88
C LEU A 87 12.31 1.65 7.47
N ALA A 88 12.63 2.30 8.60
CA ALA A 88 13.88 2.09 9.34
C ALA A 88 13.83 0.91 10.32
N HIS A 89 12.70 0.20 10.42
CA HIS A 89 12.54 -0.90 11.36
C HIS A 89 13.32 -2.15 10.89
N PRO A 90 14.06 -2.85 11.79
CA PRO A 90 14.93 -3.99 11.43
C PRO A 90 14.27 -5.08 10.58
N TYR A 91 12.98 -5.34 10.84
CA TYR A 91 12.17 -6.28 10.05
C TYR A 91 12.25 -6.04 8.53
N LEU A 92 12.39 -4.79 8.07
CA LEU A 92 12.42 -4.45 6.65
C LEU A 92 13.83 -4.41 6.06
N ASP A 93 14.90 -4.51 6.86
CA ASP A 93 16.29 -4.34 6.39
C ASP A 93 16.65 -5.30 5.26
N GLU A 94 16.34 -6.60 5.40
CA GLU A 94 16.63 -7.59 4.37
C GLU A 94 15.83 -7.32 3.07
N GLY A 95 14.55 -6.96 3.22
CA GLY A 95 13.69 -6.61 2.10
C GLY A 95 14.20 -5.39 1.34
N ARG A 96 14.61 -4.35 2.07
CA ARG A 96 15.18 -3.12 1.53
C ARG A 96 16.51 -3.38 0.85
N LEU A 97 17.39 -4.16 1.48
CA LEU A 97 18.67 -4.53 0.88
C LEU A 97 18.47 -5.27 -0.45
N ARG A 98 17.56 -6.24 -0.51
CA ARG A 98 17.23 -6.94 -1.76
C ARG A 98 16.67 -6.00 -2.82
N TYR A 99 15.72 -5.14 -2.44
CA TYR A 99 15.14 -4.15 -3.34
C TYR A 99 16.23 -3.25 -3.95
N HIS A 100 17.11 -2.70 -3.12
CA HIS A 100 18.21 -1.86 -3.58
C HIS A 100 19.33 -2.64 -4.28
N SER A 101 19.39 -3.98 -4.15
CA SER A 101 20.39 -4.85 -4.76
C SER A 101 20.05 -5.33 -6.17
N CYS A 102 18.81 -5.17 -6.66
CA CYS A 102 18.52 -5.41 -8.08
C CYS A 102 17.21 -4.82 -8.65
N MET A 103 16.28 -4.33 -7.82
CA MET A 103 14.92 -3.99 -8.28
C MET A 103 14.65 -2.49 -8.33
N CYS A 104 15.42 -1.70 -7.59
CA CYS A 104 15.22 -0.26 -7.50
C CYS A 104 15.70 0.49 -8.75
N LYS A 105 15.15 1.69 -8.97
CA LYS A 105 15.62 2.64 -9.99
C LYS A 105 16.66 3.65 -9.46
N CYS A 106 16.83 3.76 -8.14
CA CYS A 106 17.72 4.74 -7.51
C CYS A 106 19.20 4.30 -7.43
N CYS A 107 19.48 3.00 -7.51
CA CYS A 107 20.85 2.44 -7.51
C CYS A 107 21.18 1.87 -8.88
N TYR A 108 22.43 2.01 -9.33
CA TYR A 108 22.87 1.60 -10.67
C TYR A 108 24.14 0.76 -10.64
N THR A 109 24.39 -0.02 -11.68
CA THR A 109 25.62 -0.82 -11.83
C THR A 109 26.54 -0.09 -12.81
N THR A 110 27.77 0.16 -12.39
CA THR A 110 28.80 0.77 -13.23
C THR A 110 29.32 -0.22 -14.27
N ALA A 111 30.05 0.26 -15.29
CA ALA A 111 30.63 -0.59 -16.33
C ALA A 111 31.61 -1.65 -15.80
N THR A 112 32.18 -1.45 -14.61
CA THR A 112 33.06 -2.41 -13.92
C THR A 112 32.30 -3.49 -13.15
N GLY A 113 30.96 -3.48 -13.20
CA GLY A 113 30.10 -4.43 -12.48
C GLY A 113 29.84 -4.05 -11.02
N MET A 114 30.39 -2.94 -10.52
CA MET A 114 30.17 -2.50 -9.14
C MET A 114 28.83 -1.75 -9.03
N ARG A 115 27.97 -2.17 -8.10
CA ARG A 115 26.72 -1.48 -7.77
C ARG A 115 27.00 -0.23 -6.94
N GLN A 116 26.53 0.92 -7.40
CA GLN A 116 26.49 2.15 -6.62
C GLN A 116 25.11 2.33 -6.03
N TYR A 117 25.06 2.49 -4.70
CA TYR A 117 23.84 2.70 -3.94
C TYR A 117 23.53 4.19 -3.82
N THR A 118 22.25 4.54 -3.85
CA THR A 118 21.80 5.90 -3.55
C THR A 118 22.21 6.31 -2.13
N SER A 119 22.50 7.59 -1.92
CA SER A 119 22.69 8.16 -0.58
C SER A 119 21.37 8.41 0.15
N GLU A 120 20.28 8.56 -0.61
CA GLU A 120 18.93 8.79 -0.09
C GLU A 120 18.00 7.69 -0.57
N PHE A 121 17.61 6.82 0.35
CA PHE A 121 16.68 5.72 0.06
C PHE A 121 15.23 6.18 0.00
N GLU A 122 14.88 7.20 0.78
CA GLU A 122 13.50 7.71 0.92
C GLU A 122 13.29 9.02 0.17
N ASN A 123 13.26 8.93 -1.15
CA ASN A 123 12.95 10.10 -1.97
C ASN A 123 11.49 10.51 -1.76
N THR A 124 11.27 11.80 -1.53
CA THR A 124 9.93 12.38 -1.40
C THR A 124 9.47 12.98 -2.72
N ALA A 125 8.16 13.08 -2.92
CA ALA A 125 7.64 13.79 -4.08
C ALA A 125 8.10 15.26 -4.01
N PRO A 126 8.73 15.81 -5.07
CA PRO A 126 9.29 17.16 -5.03
C PRO A 126 8.21 18.24 -4.91
N GLN A 127 6.98 17.91 -5.28
CA GLN A 127 5.81 18.77 -5.15
C GLN A 127 4.64 17.97 -4.57
N PRO A 128 3.84 18.57 -3.66
CA PRO A 128 2.62 17.94 -3.20
C PRO A 128 1.66 17.74 -4.37
N PHE A 129 0.83 16.71 -4.29
CA PHE A 129 -0.25 16.52 -5.25
C PHE A 129 -1.26 17.67 -5.10
N ASP A 130 -1.59 18.33 -6.21
CA ASP A 130 -2.65 19.34 -6.25
C ASP A 130 -3.98 18.68 -6.57
N ASP A 131 -4.91 18.69 -5.62
CA ASP A 131 -6.26 18.14 -5.72
C ASP A 131 -7.33 19.22 -5.99
N HIS A 132 -6.95 20.50 -6.16
CA HIS A 132 -7.93 21.58 -6.35
C HIS A 132 -8.79 21.42 -7.61
N TRP A 133 -8.28 20.72 -8.62
CA TRP A 133 -9.02 20.43 -9.85
C TRP A 133 -10.26 19.55 -9.59
N GLU A 134 -10.25 18.69 -8.56
CA GLU A 134 -11.38 17.81 -8.22
C GLU A 134 -12.63 18.61 -7.87
N ARG A 135 -12.46 19.81 -7.29
CA ARG A 135 -13.58 20.72 -6.96
C ARG A 135 -14.38 21.15 -8.18
N LYS A 136 -13.81 21.06 -9.38
CA LYS A 136 -14.46 21.42 -10.64
C LYS A 136 -15.23 20.26 -11.26
N LEU A 137 -15.03 19.03 -10.79
CA LEU A 137 -15.67 17.82 -11.32
C LEU A 137 -17.05 17.60 -10.70
N THR A 138 -18.01 18.45 -11.09
CA THR A 138 -19.38 18.38 -10.57
C THR A 138 -20.34 17.59 -11.47
N ALA A 139 -19.94 17.32 -12.72
CA ALA A 139 -20.75 16.59 -13.69
C ALA A 139 -19.91 15.57 -14.48
N VAL A 140 -20.55 14.46 -14.90
CA VAL A 140 -19.92 13.40 -15.71
C VAL A 140 -19.26 13.95 -16.98
N GLN A 141 -19.88 14.96 -17.61
CA GLN A 141 -19.33 15.59 -18.81
C GLN A 141 -17.96 16.25 -18.56
N GLN A 142 -17.81 16.97 -17.45
CA GLN A 142 -16.54 17.60 -17.07
C GLN A 142 -15.45 16.55 -16.82
N VAL A 143 -15.82 15.43 -16.17
CA VAL A 143 -14.89 14.31 -15.95
C VAL A 143 -14.43 13.72 -17.27
N LYS A 144 -15.35 13.49 -18.22
CA LYS A 144 -15.01 12.97 -19.56
C LYS A 144 -14.08 13.91 -20.31
N GLU A 145 -14.34 15.21 -20.27
CA GLU A 145 -13.53 16.22 -20.94
C GLU A 145 -12.11 16.31 -20.35
N GLU A 146 -11.97 16.39 -19.03
CA GLU A 146 -10.66 16.41 -18.37
C GLU A 146 -9.87 15.11 -18.59
N MET A 147 -10.55 13.95 -18.52
CA MET A 147 -9.91 12.66 -18.81
C MET A 147 -9.45 12.57 -20.27
N HIS A 148 -10.30 12.99 -21.22
CA HIS A 148 -9.95 13.01 -22.64
C HIS A 148 -8.77 13.94 -22.91
N LYS A 149 -8.78 15.14 -22.32
CA LYS A 149 -7.69 16.11 -22.42
C LYS A 149 -6.38 15.53 -21.87
N PHE A 150 -6.41 14.93 -20.68
CA PHE A 150 -5.24 14.28 -20.08
C PHE A 150 -4.67 13.19 -20.99
N ILE A 151 -5.52 12.30 -21.52
CA ILE A 151 -5.08 11.23 -22.44
C ILE A 151 -4.44 11.83 -23.69
N ALA A 152 -5.06 12.83 -24.31
CA ALA A 152 -4.53 13.47 -25.52
C ALA A 152 -3.16 14.13 -25.27
N GLU A 153 -2.97 14.78 -24.11
CA GLU A 153 -1.70 15.37 -23.71
C GLU A 153 -0.61 14.30 -23.49
N GLN A 154 -0.95 13.15 -22.89
CA GLN A 154 -0.01 12.05 -22.71
C GLN A 154 0.38 11.38 -24.04
N LEU A 155 -0.55 11.27 -25.00
CA LEU A 155 -0.26 10.71 -26.33
C LEU A 155 0.66 11.61 -27.17
N ASN A 156 0.59 12.93 -26.96
CA ASN A 156 1.45 13.89 -27.64
C ASN A 156 2.86 14.00 -27.04
N THR A 157 3.13 13.33 -25.92
CA THR A 157 4.48 13.23 -25.37
C THR A 157 5.31 12.26 -26.22
N SER A 158 6.51 12.66 -26.63
CA SER A 158 7.48 11.89 -27.43
C SER A 158 8.12 10.70 -26.67
N ARG A 159 7.38 10.07 -25.74
CA ARG A 159 7.82 8.86 -25.05
C ARG A 159 7.76 7.70 -26.02
N VAL A 160 8.94 7.10 -26.27
CA VAL A 160 9.04 5.83 -27.00
C VAL A 160 8.25 4.77 -26.21
N PRO A 161 7.36 4.01 -26.85
CA PRO A 161 6.67 2.91 -26.20
C PRO A 161 7.67 1.96 -25.52
N LEU A 162 7.33 1.45 -24.35
CA LEU A 162 8.14 0.43 -23.69
C LEU A 162 8.14 -0.84 -24.57
N CYS A 163 9.23 -1.09 -25.26
CA CYS A 163 9.43 -2.30 -26.04
C CYS A 163 10.08 -3.38 -25.16
N ILE A 164 9.66 -4.64 -25.35
CA ILE A 164 10.36 -5.78 -24.76
C ILE A 164 11.76 -5.85 -25.40
N ASN A 165 12.81 -5.96 -24.58
CA ASN A 165 14.17 -6.15 -25.08
C ASN A 165 14.37 -7.64 -25.49
N PRO A 166 14.42 -7.96 -26.80
CA PRO A 166 14.57 -9.34 -27.26
C PRO A 166 15.95 -9.93 -26.97
N GLN A 167 16.93 -9.09 -26.65
CA GLN A 167 18.30 -9.49 -26.34
C GLN A 167 18.52 -9.78 -24.84
N SER A 168 17.50 -9.56 -23.99
CA SER A 168 17.60 -9.87 -22.56
C SER A 168 17.72 -11.38 -22.34
N ALA A 169 18.57 -11.78 -21.39
CA ALA A 169 18.70 -13.18 -20.98
C ALA A 169 17.37 -13.81 -20.52
N ALA A 170 16.45 -12.97 -20.01
CA ALA A 170 15.12 -13.40 -19.58
C ALA A 170 14.10 -13.50 -20.75
N PHE A 171 14.43 -13.02 -21.95
CA PHE A 171 13.47 -12.93 -23.06
C PHE A 171 12.91 -14.29 -23.46
N LYS A 172 13.74 -15.34 -23.53
CA LYS A 172 13.30 -16.70 -23.89
C LYS A 172 12.28 -17.25 -22.90
N SER A 173 12.51 -17.05 -21.60
CA SER A 173 11.60 -17.49 -20.54
C SER A 173 10.32 -16.66 -20.49
N PHE A 174 10.42 -15.36 -20.79
CA PHE A 174 9.27 -14.46 -20.90
C PHE A 174 8.38 -14.83 -22.10
N ALA A 175 8.97 -15.03 -23.27
CA ALA A 175 8.26 -15.37 -24.51
C ALA A 175 7.59 -16.75 -24.46
N SER A 176 8.14 -17.69 -23.67
CA SER A 176 7.50 -19.00 -23.43
C SER A 176 6.48 -19.00 -22.29
N SER A 177 6.24 -17.85 -21.63
CA SER A 177 5.26 -17.74 -20.55
C SER A 177 3.84 -17.68 -21.12
N THR A 178 2.93 -18.48 -20.55
CA THR A 178 1.50 -18.52 -20.91
C THR A 178 0.76 -17.20 -20.66
N VAL A 179 1.37 -16.26 -19.91
CA VAL A 179 0.80 -14.92 -19.66
C VAL A 179 0.98 -13.97 -20.85
N ALA A 180 1.92 -14.26 -21.76
CA ALA A 180 2.26 -13.41 -22.91
C ALA A 180 1.63 -13.90 -24.23
N HIS A 181 0.48 -14.57 -24.18
CA HIS A 181 -0.20 -15.02 -25.40
C HIS A 181 -0.83 -13.82 -26.15
N PRO A 182 -0.56 -13.62 -27.46
CA PRO A 182 -1.11 -12.50 -28.25
C PRO A 182 -2.64 -12.54 -28.48
N SER A 183 -3.32 -13.54 -27.94
CA SER A 183 -4.65 -13.96 -28.39
C SER A 183 -5.82 -13.60 -27.47
N GLU A 184 -5.60 -12.77 -26.44
CA GLU A 184 -6.71 -12.12 -25.73
C GLU A 184 -6.71 -10.62 -26.04
N LEU A 185 -7.10 -10.28 -27.26
CA LEU A 185 -7.69 -8.97 -27.50
C LEU A 185 -8.93 -8.88 -26.59
N PRO A 186 -9.07 -7.87 -25.73
CA PRO A 186 -10.34 -7.65 -25.04
C PRO A 186 -11.44 -7.52 -26.11
N PRO A 187 -12.64 -8.09 -25.91
CA PRO A 187 -13.72 -7.95 -26.88
C PRO A 187 -13.90 -6.46 -27.18
N SER A 188 -13.85 -6.12 -28.47
CA SER A 188 -14.07 -4.77 -28.98
C SER A 188 -15.35 -4.22 -28.35
N PRO A 189 -15.36 -2.99 -27.80
CA PRO A 189 -16.57 -2.37 -27.29
C PRO A 189 -17.44 -1.98 -28.49
N HIS A 190 -18.19 -2.95 -29.02
CA HIS A 190 -19.24 -2.70 -29.98
C HIS A 190 -20.56 -2.98 -29.27
N GLN A 191 -21.44 -1.97 -29.32
CA GLN A 191 -22.85 -1.95 -28.92
C GLN A 191 -23.10 -1.74 -27.41
N TRP A 192 -23.05 -0.48 -27.00
CA TRP A 192 -24.05 0.05 -26.06
C TRP A 192 -25.17 0.65 -26.90
N ASP A 193 -26.11 -0.20 -27.30
CA ASP A 193 -27.49 0.24 -27.59
C ASP A 193 -28.30 0.18 -26.29
#